data_AF-A0A5C9C1C4-F1
#
_entry.id   AF-A0A5C9C1C4-F1
#
_cell.length_a   1.000
_cell.length_b   1.000
_cell.length_c   1.000
_cell.angle_alpha   90.00
_cell.angle_beta   90.00
_cell.angle_gamma   90.00
#
_symmetry.space_group_name_H-M   'P 1'
#
loop_
_entity.id
_entity.type
_entity.pdbx_description
1 polymer ?
#
loop_
_entity_poly.entity_id
_entity_poly.type
_entity_poly.pdbx_seq_one_letter_code
_entity_poly.pdbx_strand_id
1 'polypeptide(L)'
;MIDAPFAMISIAHINQVHLFYRGRMTDPHFAAGEESLEVSLCHPEQIPWSELAFRSVNLCLEYYLADRAKGTYGFHETELPAA
;
A
#
# COMPACT_ATOMS: atom_id res chain seq x y z
N MET A 1 -3.93 -1.36 -14.75
CA MET A 1 -3.55 -2.78 -14.99
C MET A 1 -2.87 -3.30 -13.74
N ILE A 2 -3.35 -4.44 -13.20
CA ILE A 2 -2.72 -5.11 -12.06
C ILE A 2 -1.49 -5.87 -12.57
N ASP A 3 -0.37 -5.74 -11.85
CA ASP A 3 0.92 -6.36 -12.21
C ASP A 3 1.10 -7.70 -11.48
N ALA A 4 1.44 -7.65 -10.20
CA ALA A 4 1.72 -8.83 -9.39
C ALA A 4 1.34 -8.58 -7.93
N PRO A 5 1.05 -9.65 -7.14
CA PRO A 5 0.96 -9.53 -5.69
C PRO A 5 2.29 -9.00 -5.15
N PHE A 6 2.22 -8.12 -4.16
CA PHE A 6 3.38 -7.39 -3.66
C PHE A 6 3.61 -7.58 -2.17
N ALA A 7 2.58 -7.43 -1.35
CA ALA A 7 2.71 -7.61 0.09
C ALA A 7 1.52 -8.40 0.64
N MET A 8 1.80 -9.43 1.42
CA MET A 8 0.81 -10.16 2.21
C MET A 8 1.10 -9.94 3.69
N ILE A 9 0.14 -9.33 4.38
CA ILE A 9 0.27 -8.93 5.78
C ILE A 9 -0.78 -9.68 6.59
N SER A 10 -0.33 -10.62 7.42
CA SER A 10 -1.17 -11.32 8.37
C SER A 10 -1.46 -10.43 9.57
N ILE A 11 -2.74 -10.25 9.92
CA ILE A 11 -3.19 -9.47 11.07
C ILE A 11 -3.99 -10.41 11.99
N ALA A 12 -3.28 -11.38 12.57
CA ALA A 12 -3.88 -12.52 13.27
C ALA A 12 -4.83 -12.11 14.41
N HIS A 13 -4.50 -11.04 15.14
CA HIS A 13 -5.30 -10.58 16.29
C HIS A 13 -6.71 -10.09 15.93
N ILE A 14 -6.99 -9.80 14.64
CA ILE A 14 -8.33 -9.50 14.14
C ILE A 14 -8.80 -10.49 13.06
N ASN A 15 -8.11 -11.61 12.89
CA ASN A 15 -8.42 -12.67 11.92
C ASN A 15 -8.49 -12.17 10.46
N GLN A 16 -7.57 -11.30 10.04
CA GLN A 16 -7.52 -10.76 8.68
C GLN A 16 -6.17 -10.97 8.01
N VAL A 17 -6.17 -11.06 6.69
CA VAL A 17 -4.97 -11.01 5.85
C VAL A 17 -5.17 -9.91 4.81
N HIS A 18 -4.27 -8.93 4.79
CA HIS A 18 -4.27 -7.88 3.78
C HIS A 18 -3.30 -8.28 2.66
N LEU A 19 -3.82 -8.42 1.44
CA LEU A 19 -3.04 -8.69 0.25
C LEU A 19 -3.04 -7.46 -0.67
N PHE A 20 -1.87 -6.90 -0.90
CA PHE A 20 -1.66 -5.74 -1.76
C PHE A 20 -1.07 -6.15 -3.10
N TYR A 21 -1.53 -5.51 -4.16
CA TYR A 21 -1.02 -5.69 -5.52
C TYR A 21 -0.38 -4.40 -6.01
N ARG A 22 0.70 -4.53 -6.79
CA ARG A 22 1.18 -3.41 -7.60
C ARG A 22 0.29 -3.28 -8.82
N GLY A 23 0.02 -2.03 -9.20
CA GLY A 23 -0.74 -1.73 -10.41
C GLY A 23 -0.17 -0.49 -11.09
N ARG A 24 -0.35 -0.45 -12.40
CA ARG A 24 -0.08 0.75 -13.21
C ARG A 24 -1.39 1.43 -13.56
N MET A 25 -1.48 2.72 -13.24
CA MET A 25 -2.58 3.56 -13.68
C MET A 25 -2.57 3.66 -15.21
N THR A 26 -3.68 3.30 -15.85
CA THR A 26 -3.80 3.23 -17.32
C THR A 26 -4.28 4.54 -17.94
N ASP A 27 -4.95 5.38 -17.15
CA ASP A 27 -5.49 6.68 -17.56
C ASP A 27 -5.15 7.72 -16.47
N PRO A 28 -4.63 8.91 -16.81
CA PRO A 28 -4.38 9.99 -15.85
C PRO A 28 -5.63 10.59 -15.19
N HIS A 29 -6.83 10.35 -15.70
CA HIS A 29 -8.06 10.90 -15.13
C HIS A 29 -8.55 10.05 -13.95
N PHE A 30 -8.62 10.67 -12.77
CA PHE A 30 -9.16 10.06 -11.56
C PHE A 30 -10.00 11.10 -10.78
N ALA A 31 -10.96 10.63 -10.01
CA ALA A 31 -11.82 11.44 -9.16
C ALA A 31 -12.23 10.64 -7.92
N ALA A 32 -12.59 11.33 -6.84
CA ALA A 32 -13.06 10.71 -5.61
C ALA A 32 -14.45 10.07 -5.84
N GLY A 33 -14.62 8.83 -5.41
CA GLY A 33 -15.91 8.12 -5.43
C GLY A 33 -16.72 8.35 -4.16
N GLU A 34 -17.85 7.64 -4.00
CA GLU A 34 -18.74 7.78 -2.83
C GLU A 34 -18.04 7.45 -1.49
N GLU A 35 -17.06 6.56 -1.51
CA GLU A 35 -16.32 6.13 -0.33
C GLU A 35 -15.08 7.01 -0.03
N SER A 36 -14.82 8.04 -0.83
CA SER A 36 -13.62 8.88 -0.70
C SER A 36 -13.98 10.36 -0.69
N LEU A 37 -13.43 11.10 0.28
CA LEU A 37 -13.58 12.56 0.33
C LEU A 37 -12.61 13.26 -0.64
N GLU A 38 -11.39 12.74 -0.76
CA GLU A 38 -10.34 13.28 -1.61
C GLU A 38 -9.46 12.15 -2.16
N VAL A 39 -8.92 12.35 -3.35
CA VAL A 39 -7.89 11.49 -3.96
C VAL A 39 -6.83 12.36 -4.60
N SER A 40 -5.57 11.98 -4.47
CA SER A 40 -4.45 12.68 -5.09
C SER A 40 -3.31 11.72 -5.39
N LEU A 41 -2.47 12.08 -6.37
CA LEU A 41 -1.18 11.45 -6.59
C LEU A 41 -0.15 12.23 -5.79
N CYS A 42 0.63 11.55 -4.96
CA CYS A 42 1.64 12.17 -4.12
C CYS A 42 3.04 11.63 -4.43
N HIS A 43 4.03 12.50 -4.25
CA HIS A 43 5.42 12.05 -4.20
C HIS A 43 5.69 11.33 -2.87
N PRO A 44 6.70 10.44 -2.80
CA PRO A 44 7.03 9.70 -1.57
C PRO A 44 7.19 10.57 -0.32
N GLU A 45 7.74 11.78 -0.49
CA GLU A 45 8.02 12.72 0.60
C GLU A 45 6.75 13.41 1.12
N GLN A 46 5.64 13.30 0.38
CA GLN A 46 4.34 13.89 0.70
C GLN A 46 3.36 12.87 1.29
N ILE A 47 3.77 11.60 1.45
CA ILE A 47 2.91 10.57 2.04
C ILE A 47 2.62 10.95 3.51
N PRO A 48 1.34 11.10 3.91
CA PRO A 48 0.99 11.53 5.27
C PRO A 48 1.00 10.34 6.25
N TRP A 49 2.19 9.84 6.57
CA TRP A 49 2.39 8.61 7.35
C TRP A 49 1.61 8.54 8.68
N SER A 50 1.48 9.67 9.37
CA SER A 50 0.75 9.76 10.65
C SER A 50 -0.78 9.74 10.49
N GLU A 51 -1.29 10.02 9.29
CA GLU A 51 -2.72 10.11 9.00
C GLU A 51 -3.26 8.84 8.34
N LEU A 52 -2.38 7.94 7.91
CA LEU A 52 -2.76 6.65 7.35
C LEU A 52 -3.49 5.79 8.41
N ALA A 53 -4.73 5.41 8.10
CA ALA A 53 -5.61 4.74 9.03
C ALA A 53 -5.16 3.33 9.45
N PHE A 54 -4.43 2.62 8.56
CA PHE A 54 -4.08 1.22 8.76
C PHE A 54 -2.57 1.00 8.74
N ARG A 55 -2.04 0.40 9.82
CA ARG A 55 -0.61 0.05 9.94
C ARG A 55 -0.11 -0.90 8.84
N SER A 56 -0.99 -1.75 8.31
CA SER A 56 -0.66 -2.64 7.19
C SER A 56 -0.41 -1.86 5.89
N VAL A 57 -1.09 -0.73 5.68
CA VAL A 57 -0.81 0.17 4.55
C VAL A 57 0.56 0.81 4.72
N ASN A 58 0.93 1.23 5.94
CA ASN A 58 2.26 1.78 6.22
C ASN A 58 3.36 0.79 5.85
N LEU A 59 3.26 -0.45 6.35
CA LEU A 59 4.23 -1.51 6.04
C LEU A 59 4.32 -1.79 4.52
N CYS A 60 3.18 -1.86 3.82
CA CYS A 60 3.18 -2.05 2.37
C CYS A 60 3.91 -0.90 1.65
N LEU A 61 3.67 0.35 2.05
CA LEU A 61 4.32 1.51 1.45
C LEU A 61 5.83 1.57 1.77
N GLU A 62 6.24 1.20 2.98
CA GLU A 62 7.65 1.09 3.36
C GLU A 62 8.38 0.06 2.48
N TYR A 63 7.82 -1.14 2.30
CA TYR A 63 8.37 -2.14 1.38
C TYR A 63 8.44 -1.61 -0.06
N TYR A 64 7.38 -0.94 -0.51
CA TYR A 64 7.32 -0.39 -1.86
C TYR A 64 8.41 0.65 -2.11
N LEU A 65 8.64 1.56 -1.18
CA LEU A 65 9.68 2.58 -1.30
C LEU A 65 11.09 1.99 -1.22
N ALA A 66 11.31 1.00 -0.35
CA ALA A 66 12.59 0.31 -0.25
C ALA A 66 12.95 -0.44 -1.55
N ASP A 67 11.98 -1.13 -2.14
CA ASP A 67 12.16 -1.86 -3.41
C ASP A 67 12.29 -0.91 -4.60
N ARG A 68 11.52 0.19 -4.60
CA ARG A 68 11.64 1.25 -5.60
C ARG A 68 13.04 1.85 -5.61
N ALA A 69 13.67 2.05 -4.44
CA ALA A 69 15.03 2.55 -4.34
C ALA A 69 16.08 1.56 -4.90
N LYS A 70 15.81 0.26 -4.83
CA LYS A 70 16.65 -0.80 -5.41
C LYS A 70 16.41 -1.02 -6.91
N GLY A 71 15.28 -0.53 -7.44
CA GLY A 71 14.85 -0.73 -8.82
C GLY A 71 14.28 -2.13 -9.11
N THR A 72 14.08 -2.95 -8.08
CA THR A 72 13.56 -4.32 -8.20
C THR A 72 12.50 -4.56 -7.15
N TYR A 73 11.36 -5.13 -7.54
CA TYR A 73 10.24 -5.39 -6.64
C TYR A 73 10.11 -6.89 -6.36
N GLY A 74 10.21 -7.26 -5.08
CA GLY A 74 9.95 -8.62 -4.58
C GLY A 74 8.54 -8.77 -4.00
N PHE A 75 8.17 -10.00 -3.68
CA PHE A 75 7.00 -10.28 -2.84
C PHE A 75 7.41 -10.25 -1.37
N HIS A 76 6.64 -9.54 -0.55
CA HIS A 76 6.88 -9.38 0.89
C HIS A 76 5.79 -10.10 1.67
N GLU A 77 6.18 -10.90 2.64
CA GLU A 77 5.27 -11.55 3.58
C GLU A 77 5.68 -11.19 4.99
N THR A 78 4.72 -10.72 5.80
CA THR A 78 4.97 -10.38 7.20
C THR A 78 3.72 -10.55 8.05
N GLU A 79 3.92 -10.64 9.35
CA GLU A 79 2.87 -10.54 10.35
C GLU A 79 2.87 -9.13 10.96
N LEU A 80 1.69 -8.57 11.17
CA LEU A 80 1.47 -7.36 11.94
C LEU A 80 0.97 -7.75 13.34
N PRO A 81 1.83 -7.64 14.38
CA PRO A 81 1.42 -7.94 15.74
C PRO A 81 0.39 -6.91 16.23
N ALA A 82 -0.36 -7.30 17.26
CA ALA A 82 -1.18 -6.36 18.02
C ALA A 82 -0.32 -5.19 18.52
N ALA A 83 -0.92 -4.00 18.56
CA ALA A 83 -0.26 -2.79 19.08
C ALA A 83 -0.06 -2.87 20.60
#